data_AF-A0A835FQF2-F1
#
_entry.id   AF-A0A835FQF2-F1
#
_cell.length_a   1.000
_cell.length_b   1.000
_cell.length_c   1.000
_cell.angle_alpha   90.00
_cell.angle_beta   90.00
_cell.angle_gamma   90.00
#
_symmetry.space_group_name_H-M   'P 1'
#
loop_
_entity.id
_entity.type
_entity.pdbx_description
1 polymer ?
#
loop_
_entity_poly.entity_id
_entity_poly.type
_entity_poly.pdbx_seq_one_letter_code
_entity_poly.pdbx_strand_id
1 'polypeptide(L)'
;MSDGTVRRRGARPLSEKVRPGESPESAAVRAVREELGAAARVRIDGARGAPRVEERESVSYPGLPARYVLHAVDAEVVGGVPEDGAFETEEEGEDHGDAAGAITVKRHYWEWVDDDEGDGEHEEEEEVAAVAGGGARGH
;
A
#
# COMPACT_ATOMS: atom_id res chain seq x y z
N MET A 1 8.65 -21.32 -3.09
CA MET A 1 8.87 -21.05 -4.53
C MET A 1 7.81 -20.06 -4.95
N SER A 2 8.17 -18.89 -5.46
CA SER A 2 7.21 -17.93 -6.03
C SER A 2 6.47 -18.58 -7.21
N ASP A 3 5.16 -18.41 -7.28
CA ASP A 3 4.29 -18.94 -8.35
C ASP A 3 4.55 -18.30 -9.74
N GLY A 4 5.50 -17.37 -9.83
CA GLY A 4 5.84 -16.65 -11.06
C GLY A 4 4.82 -15.56 -11.42
N THR A 5 3.80 -15.35 -10.59
CA THR A 5 2.77 -14.35 -10.83
C THR A 5 3.33 -12.96 -10.55
N VAL A 6 3.47 -12.15 -11.60
CA VAL A 6 3.81 -10.72 -11.46
C VAL A 6 2.53 -9.91 -11.34
N ARG A 7 2.38 -9.17 -10.24
CA ARG A 7 1.27 -8.21 -10.06
C ARG A 7 1.78 -6.81 -10.36
N ARG A 8 1.19 -6.17 -11.37
CA ARG A 8 1.43 -4.74 -11.62
C ARG A 8 0.64 -3.94 -10.60
N ARG A 9 1.35 -3.18 -9.76
CA ARG A 9 0.77 -2.10 -8.98
C ARG A 9 0.85 -0.87 -9.88
N GLY A 10 -0.26 -0.15 -10.08
CA GLY A 10 -0.24 1.12 -10.83
C GLY A 10 0.65 2.16 -10.13
N ALA A 11 0.56 3.43 -10.54
CA ALA A 11 1.24 4.56 -9.89
C ALA A 11 0.63 4.89 -8.51
N ARG A 12 0.62 3.89 -7.61
CA ARG A 12 0.15 4.03 -6.24
C ARG A 12 1.36 4.26 -5.34
N PRO A 13 1.35 5.30 -4.51
CA PRO A 13 2.38 5.50 -3.50
C PRO A 13 2.51 4.30 -2.58
N LEU A 14 3.74 4.06 -2.13
CA LEU A 14 4.04 3.07 -1.12
C LEU A 14 3.21 3.35 0.14
N SER A 15 2.52 2.32 0.62
CA SER A 15 1.51 2.44 1.67
C SER A 15 1.73 1.36 2.72
N GLU A 16 1.79 1.77 3.98
CA GLU A 16 2.11 0.87 5.10
C GLU A 16 1.15 1.10 6.27
N LYS A 17 0.85 0.03 7.00
CA LYS A 17 -0.01 0.13 8.17
C LYS A 17 0.81 0.64 9.35
N VAL A 18 0.38 1.76 9.92
CA VAL A 18 0.96 2.29 11.16
C VAL A 18 0.70 1.32 12.32
N ARG A 19 1.77 0.96 13.04
CA ARG A 19 1.70 0.10 14.23
C ARG A 19 1.25 0.90 15.46
N PRO A 20 0.70 0.26 16.51
CA PRO A 20 0.35 0.96 17.75
C PRO A 20 1.56 1.69 18.36
N GLY A 21 1.43 3.00 18.59
CA GLY A 21 2.50 3.85 19.13
C GLY A 21 3.56 4.31 18.13
N GLU A 22 3.44 3.92 16.86
CA GLU A 22 4.31 4.37 15.76
C GLU A 22 3.78 5.70 15.19
N SER A 23 4.69 6.59 14.79
CA SER A 23 4.31 7.81 14.03
C SER A 23 4.16 7.49 12.54
N PRO A 24 3.31 8.21 11.78
CA PRO A 24 3.21 8.03 10.33
C PRO A 24 4.56 8.13 9.61
N GLU A 25 5.43 9.04 10.03
CA GLU A 25 6.78 9.21 9.48
C GLU A 25 7.66 7.99 9.76
N SER A 26 7.57 7.42 10.97
CA SER A 26 8.30 6.21 11.33
C SER A 26 7.83 5.01 10.52
N ALA A 27 6.51 4.91 10.31
CA ALA A 27 5.92 3.89 9.43
C ALA A 27 6.38 4.06 7.98
N ALA A 28 6.44 5.29 7.46
CA ALA A 28 6.95 5.58 6.12
C ALA A 28 8.42 5.19 5.94
N VAL A 29 9.28 5.52 6.92
CA VAL A 29 10.70 5.10 6.91
C VAL A 29 10.83 3.58 6.91
N ARG A 30 10.03 2.90 7.73
CA ARG A 30 10.01 1.44 7.80
C ARG A 30 9.60 0.84 6.45
N ALA A 31 8.50 1.35 5.89
CA ALA A 31 7.97 0.87 4.64
C ALA A 31 8.97 1.02 3.47
N VAL A 32 9.65 2.16 3.38
CA VAL A 32 10.72 2.38 2.39
C VAL A 32 11.85 1.35 2.55
N ARG A 33 12.25 1.03 3.78
CA ARG A 33 13.31 0.03 4.02
C ARG A 33 12.88 -1.40 3.75
N GLU A 34 11.63 -1.74 4.05
CA GLU A 34 11.07 -3.08 3.83
C GLU A 34 10.89 -3.33 2.32
N GLU A 35 10.43 -2.32 1.57
CA GLU A 35 10.11 -2.45 0.14
C GLU A 35 11.32 -2.14 -0.77
N LEU A 36 12.10 -1.09 -0.51
CA LEU A 36 13.28 -0.71 -1.31
C LEU A 36 14.60 -1.34 -0.81
N GLY A 37 14.54 -2.07 0.31
CA GLY A 37 15.68 -2.75 0.91
C GLY A 37 16.43 -1.92 1.97
N ALA A 38 17.16 -2.62 2.84
CA ALA A 38 17.81 -2.04 4.02
C ALA A 38 18.88 -0.98 3.72
N ALA A 39 19.41 -0.96 2.50
CA ALA A 39 20.38 0.04 2.05
C ALA A 39 19.73 1.40 1.75
N ALA A 40 18.42 1.44 1.50
CA ALA A 40 17.69 2.65 1.15
C ALA A 40 17.77 3.70 2.26
N ARG A 41 18.14 4.91 1.88
CA ARG A 41 18.24 6.08 2.75
C ARG A 41 17.15 7.05 2.34
N VAL A 42 16.31 7.41 3.31
CA VAL A 42 15.17 8.29 3.08
C VAL A 42 15.23 9.50 4.00
N ARG A 43 14.87 10.65 3.46
CA ARG A 43 14.60 11.90 4.18
C ARG A 43 13.10 12.12 4.20
N ILE A 44 12.52 12.29 5.38
CA ILE A 44 11.09 12.60 5.52
C ILE A 44 10.92 14.11 5.60
N ASP A 45 10.08 14.65 4.73
CA ASP A 45 9.80 16.09 4.64
C ASP A 45 8.62 16.50 5.51
N GLY A 46 7.82 15.50 5.91
CA GLY A 46 6.76 15.62 6.90
C GLY A 46 5.43 15.11 6.35
N ALA A 47 4.38 15.24 7.16
CA ALA A 47 3.04 14.90 6.73
C ALA A 47 2.54 15.90 5.66
N ARG A 48 2.01 15.38 4.56
CA ARG A 48 1.35 16.15 3.50
C ARG A 48 -0.07 16.49 3.94
N GLY A 49 -0.22 17.66 4.55
CA GLY A 49 -1.53 18.19 4.95
C GLY A 49 -2.22 17.37 6.05
N ALA A 50 -3.54 17.52 6.11
CA ALA A 50 -4.37 16.81 7.09
C ALA A 50 -4.66 15.36 6.61
N PRO A 51 -4.77 14.39 7.53
CA PRO A 51 -5.09 13.02 7.15
C PRO A 51 -6.45 12.93 6.46
N ARG A 52 -6.52 12.11 5.40
CA ARG A 52 -7.76 11.78 4.71
C ARG A 52 -8.50 10.69 5.49
N VAL A 53 -9.81 10.85 5.64
CA VAL A 53 -10.66 9.84 6.27
C VAL A 53 -11.57 9.23 5.21
N GLU A 54 -11.55 7.91 5.12
CA GLU A 54 -12.43 7.14 4.24
C GLU A 54 -13.31 6.20 5.06
N GLU A 55 -14.60 6.21 4.78
CA GLU A 55 -15.56 5.28 5.36
C GLU A 55 -16.08 4.37 4.26
N ARG A 56 -15.97 3.05 4.45
CA ARG A 56 -16.45 2.04 3.51
C ARG A 56 -16.99 0.82 4.26
N GLU A 57 -17.78 -0.01 3.60
CA GLU A 57 -18.22 -1.26 4.21
C GLU A 57 -17.02 -2.18 4.51
N SER A 58 -16.99 -2.77 5.69
CA SER A 58 -15.93 -3.69 6.08
C SER A 58 -16.06 -5.01 5.33
N VAL A 59 -15.09 -5.33 4.48
CA VAL A 59 -15.01 -6.63 3.79
C VAL A 59 -14.97 -7.81 4.78
N SER A 60 -14.32 -7.62 5.93
CA SER A 60 -14.22 -8.66 6.96
C SER A 60 -15.46 -8.75 7.86
N TYR A 61 -16.30 -7.71 7.89
CA TYR A 61 -17.49 -7.65 8.72
C TYR A 61 -18.65 -7.01 7.94
N PRO A 62 -19.35 -7.79 7.10
CA PRO A 62 -20.45 -7.28 6.27
C PRO A 62 -21.50 -6.53 7.09
N GLY A 63 -21.91 -5.36 6.60
CA GLY A 63 -22.85 -4.47 7.28
C GLY A 63 -22.28 -3.61 8.42
N LEU A 64 -20.97 -3.69 8.72
CA LEU A 64 -20.30 -2.75 9.63
C LEU A 64 -19.46 -1.74 8.84
N PRO A 65 -19.54 -0.43 9.18
CA PRO A 65 -18.67 0.57 8.58
C PRO A 65 -17.23 0.40 9.08
N ALA A 66 -16.27 0.44 8.16
CA ALA A 66 -14.86 0.58 8.43
C ALA A 66 -14.44 2.02 8.15
N ARG A 67 -13.61 2.58 9.04
CA ARG A 67 -13.04 3.91 8.90
C ARG A 67 -11.52 3.82 8.79
N TYR A 68 -10.99 4.30 7.68
CA TYR A 68 -9.56 4.36 7.38
C TYR A 68 -9.07 5.80 7.52
N VAL A 69 -7.99 5.99 8.28
CA VAL A 69 -7.32 7.29 8.41
C VAL A 69 -5.98 7.18 7.69
N LEU A 70 -5.87 7.88 6.57
CA LEU A 70 -4.72 7.85 5.68
C LEU A 70 -3.86 9.08 5.94
N HIS A 71 -2.61 8.85 6.33
CA HIS A 71 -1.61 9.88 6.49
C HIS A 71 -0.68 9.85 5.28
N ALA A 72 -0.72 10.91 4.46
CA ALA A 72 0.24 11.11 3.39
C ALA A 72 1.52 11.74 3.98
N VAL A 73 2.68 11.25 3.56
CA VAL A 73 4.00 11.71 4.02
C VAL A 73 4.87 11.93 2.79
N ASP A 74 5.40 13.14 2.65
CA ASP A 74 6.36 13.44 1.59
C ASP A 74 7.74 12.93 2.02
N ALA A 75 8.39 12.20 1.13
CA ALA A 75 9.65 11.54 1.40
C ALA A 75 10.55 11.54 0.16
N GLU A 76 11.84 11.75 0.38
CA GLU A 76 12.86 11.75 -0.67
C GLU A 76 13.85 10.61 -0.41
N VAL A 77 14.07 9.76 -1.41
CA VAL A 77 15.11 8.73 -1.34
C VAL A 77 16.45 9.39 -1.69
N VAL A 78 17.30 9.55 -0.69
CA VAL A 78 18.59 10.26 -0.79
C VAL A 78 19.78 9.33 -1.05
N GLY A 79 19.51 8.04 -1.28
CA GLY A 79 20.52 7.08 -1.71
C GLY A 79 20.20 5.63 -1.32
N GLY A 80 21.11 4.72 -1.69
CA GLY A 80 20.95 3.28 -1.41
C GLY A 80 20.11 2.53 -2.44
N VAL A 81 19.58 3.23 -3.44
CA VAL A 81 18.93 2.69 -4.64
C VAL A 81 19.45 3.44 -5.87
N PRO A 82 19.30 2.91 -7.10
CA PRO A 82 19.63 3.62 -8.33
C PRO A 82 18.89 4.95 -8.47
N GLU A 83 19.59 6.00 -8.90
CA GLU A 83 19.02 7.36 -9.07
C GLU A 83 18.09 7.47 -10.29
N ASP A 84 18.27 6.57 -11.27
CA ASP A 84 17.55 6.56 -12.53
C ASP A 84 17.28 5.14 -13.04
N GLY A 85 16.26 5.02 -13.89
CA GLY A 85 15.87 3.78 -14.54
C GLY A 85 15.15 2.77 -13.63
N ALA A 86 14.94 1.58 -14.17
CA ALA A 86 14.27 0.49 -13.47
C ALA A 86 15.25 -0.33 -12.62
N PHE A 87 14.81 -0.81 -11.47
CA PHE A 87 15.60 -1.63 -10.55
C PHE A 87 14.75 -2.67 -9.82
N GLU A 88 15.40 -3.63 -9.16
CA GLU A 88 14.72 -4.67 -8.38
C GLU A 88 15.19 -4.69 -6.92
N THR A 89 14.28 -5.04 -6.02
CA THR A 89 14.55 -5.18 -4.59
C THR A 89 13.87 -6.43 -4.05
N GLU A 90 14.35 -6.94 -2.91
CA GLU A 90 13.80 -8.13 -2.27
C GLU A 90 13.35 -7.77 -0.84
N GLU A 91 12.11 -8.15 -0.53
CA GLU A 91 11.51 -8.07 0.80
C GLU A 91 11.59 -9.46 1.44
N GLU A 92 12.25 -9.54 2.61
CA GLU A 92 12.26 -10.74 3.43
C GLU A 92 10.97 -10.78 4.25
N GLY A 93 9.98 -11.57 3.80
CA GLY A 93 8.73 -11.73 4.54
C GLY A 93 8.91 -12.61 5.78
N GLU A 94 8.53 -12.10 6.95
CA GLU A 94 8.18 -12.93 8.10
C GLU A 94 6.73 -13.43 7.95
N ASP A 95 6.49 -14.31 6.96
CA ASP A 95 5.18 -14.93 6.81
C ASP A 95 4.93 -15.89 7.99
N HIS A 96 4.13 -15.43 8.95
CA HIS A 96 3.61 -16.26 10.05
C HIS A 96 2.47 -17.20 9.57
N GLY A 97 2.47 -17.59 8.30
CA GLY A 97 1.59 -18.62 7.77
C GLY A 97 1.97 -19.99 8.31
N ASP A 98 0.96 -20.75 8.76
CA ASP A 98 1.01 -22.06 9.44
C ASP A 98 1.65 -23.23 8.63
N ALA A 99 2.78 -23.00 7.96
CA ALA A 99 3.58 -24.00 7.28
C ALA A 99 5.09 -23.76 7.54
N ALA A 100 5.57 -24.32 8.66
CA ALA A 100 6.95 -24.72 8.88
C ALA A 100 8.06 -23.84 8.27
N GLY A 101 8.24 -22.62 8.79
CA GLY A 101 9.50 -21.87 8.67
C GLY A 101 9.97 -21.54 7.25
N ALA A 102 9.07 -21.50 6.26
CA ALA A 102 9.41 -21.10 4.92
C ALA A 102 9.52 -19.57 4.83
N ILE A 103 10.75 -19.06 4.70
CA ILE A 103 11.00 -17.65 4.37
C ILE A 103 10.46 -17.40 2.96
N THR A 104 9.44 -16.54 2.83
CA THR A 104 8.94 -16.09 1.53
C THR A 104 9.68 -14.82 1.15
N VAL A 105 10.57 -14.91 0.16
CA VAL A 105 11.20 -13.74 -0.45
C VAL A 105 10.25 -13.19 -1.51
N LYS A 106 9.91 -11.91 -1.39
CA LYS A 106 9.06 -11.21 -2.36
C LYS A 106 9.93 -10.22 -3.12
N ARG A 107 10.05 -10.42 -4.45
CA ARG A 107 10.82 -9.54 -5.32
C ARG A 107 9.94 -8.46 -5.92
N HIS A 108 10.42 -7.22 -5.87
CA HIS A 108 9.78 -6.03 -6.38
C HIS A 108 10.56 -5.46 -7.55
N TYR A 109 9.85 -4.91 -8.53
CA TYR A 109 10.42 -4.24 -9.69
C TYR A 109 9.91 -2.80 -9.69
N TRP A 110 10.84 -1.85 -9.72
CA TRP A 110 10.60 -0.43 -9.57
C TRP A 110 11.00 0.31 -10.84
N GLU A 111 10.32 1.41 -11.09
CA GLU A 111 10.64 2.40 -12.11
C GLU A 111 10.29 3.77 -11.53
N TRP A 112 11.19 4.75 -11.70
CA TRP A 112 10.93 6.13 -11.31
C TRP A 112 9.89 6.74 -12.24
N VAL A 113 8.90 7.41 -11.69
CA VAL A 113 7.84 8.13 -12.42
C VAL A 113 7.99 9.61 -12.13
N ASP A 114 7.83 10.45 -13.16
CA ASP A 114 7.88 11.90 -13.00
C ASP A 114 6.67 12.40 -12.17
N ASP A 115 6.87 13.45 -11.38
CA ASP A 115 5.83 14.00 -10.48
C ASP A 115 4.53 14.38 -11.21
N ASP A 116 4.59 14.72 -12.49
CA ASP A 116 3.42 15.05 -13.32
C ASP A 116 2.50 13.85 -13.63
N GLU A 117 2.97 12.61 -13.46
CA GLU A 117 2.20 11.38 -13.73
C GLU A 117 1.60 10.71 -12.48
N GLY A 118 2.06 11.10 -11.27
CA GLY A 118 1.74 10.41 -10.01
C GLY A 118 0.56 11.00 -9.20
N ASP A 119 0.17 12.25 -9.47
CA ASP A 119 -0.84 13.00 -8.71
C ASP A 119 -2.27 12.83 -9.27
N GLY A 120 -2.52 11.75 -10.00
CA GLY A 120 -3.87 11.36 -10.38
C GLY A 120 -4.68 11.05 -9.13
N GLU A 121 -5.56 11.96 -8.72
CA GLU A 121 -6.63 11.70 -7.76
C GLU A 121 -7.37 10.43 -8.21
N HIS A 122 -7.03 9.30 -7.60
CA HIS A 122 -7.70 8.04 -7.84
C HIS A 122 -9.12 8.14 -7.27
N GLU A 123 -10.05 8.64 -8.10
CA GLU A 123 -11.44 8.24 -8.05
C GLU A 123 -11.47 6.74 -8.39
N GLU A 124 -11.45 5.89 -7.36
CA GLU A 124 -11.74 4.46 -7.54
C GLU A 124 -13.18 4.39 -8.07
N GLU A 125 -13.34 4.02 -9.36
CA GLU A 125 -14.64 3.82 -9.98
C GLU A 125 -15.46 2.87 -9.11
N GLU A 126 -16.58 3.38 -8.62
CA GLU A 126 -17.56 2.66 -7.83
C GLU A 126 -18.16 1.53 -8.69
N GLU A 127 -17.70 0.30 -8.52
CA GLU A 127 -18.39 -0.87 -9.07
C GLU A 127 -19.73 -1.02 -8.31
N VAL A 128 -20.74 -0.31 -8.80
CA VAL A 128 -22.12 -0.39 -8.31
C VAL A 128 -22.70 -1.75 -8.66
N ALA A 129 -22.59 -2.71 -7.74
CA ALA A 129 -23.38 -3.93 -7.78
C ALA A 129 -24.87 -3.56 -7.62
N ALA A 130 -25.57 -3.45 -8.75
CA ALA A 130 -27.01 -3.22 -8.80
C ALA A 130 -27.76 -4.36 -8.11
N VAL A 131 -28.28 -4.10 -6.90
CA VAL A 131 -29.26 -4.98 -6.25
C VAL A 131 -30.60 -4.78 -6.95
N ALA A 132 -30.94 -5.70 -7.87
CA ALA A 132 -32.29 -5.81 -8.38
C ALA A 132 -33.22 -6.29 -7.27
N GLY A 133 -33.92 -5.33 -6.64
CA GLY A 133 -35.04 -5.60 -5.77
C GLY A 133 -36.21 -6.23 -6.53
N GLY A 134 -36.76 -7.30 -5.97
CA GLY A 134 -37.98 -7.94 -6.42
C GLY A 134 -38.72 -8.55 -5.24
N GLY A 135 -39.36 -7.70 -4.43
CA GLY A 135 -40.31 -8.15 -3.43
C GLY A 135 -41.66 -8.49 -4.07
N ALA A 136 -42.33 -9.52 -3.56
CA ALA A 136 -43.79 -9.53 -3.47
C ALA A 136 -44.25 -10.51 -2.39
N ARG A 137 -45.07 -9.97 -1.48
CA ARG A 137 -45.79 -10.62 -0.40
C ARG A 137 -46.89 -11.55 -0.93
N GLY A 138 -47.10 -12.66 -0.23
CA GLY A 138 -48.39 -13.09 0.34
C GLY A 138 -49.53 -13.47 -0.61
N HIS A 139 -50.00 -14.72 -0.49
CA HIS A 139 -51.29 -15.00 0.13
C HIS A 139 -51.34 -16.42 0.68
#